data_AF-A0A0G0BR27-F1
#
_entry.id   AF-A0A0G0BR27-F1
#
_cell.length_a   1.000
_cell.length_b   1.000
_cell.length_c   1.000
_cell.angle_alpha   90.00
_cell.angle_beta   90.00
_cell.angle_gamma   90.00
#
_symmetry.space_group_name_H-M   'P 1'
#
loop_
_entity.id
_entity.type
_entity.pdbx_description
1 polymer ?
#
loop_
_entity_poly.entity_id
_entity_poly.type
_entity_poly.pdbx_seq_one_letter_code
_entity_poly.pdbx_strand_id
1 'polypeptide(L)'
;MKKNPIPLKNYFLIALIAWFFFSAGYIVFNQWIKFQNNVVKKAYDAGASYMVNQMITESEKCKPMKIYNEKNSVDLVSMKCLQQNNETANQPAETAEPSTETPVEN
;
A
#
# COMPACT_ATOMS: atom_id res chain seq x y z
N MET A 1 -50.09 47.08 0.63
CA MET A 1 -48.64 46.85 0.84
C MET A 1 -47.88 47.41 -0.36
N LYS A 2 -47.13 48.50 -0.17
CA LYS A 2 -46.46 49.26 -1.24
C LYS A 2 -45.12 48.56 -1.55
N LYS A 3 -45.03 47.80 -2.64
CA LYS A 3 -43.75 47.25 -3.13
C LYS A 3 -42.96 48.41 -3.72
N ASN A 4 -41.91 48.86 -3.03
CA ASN A 4 -41.00 49.86 -3.55
C ASN A 4 -40.15 49.21 -4.66
N PRO A 5 -40.18 49.71 -5.91
CA PRO A 5 -39.35 49.16 -6.96
C PRO A 5 -37.89 49.48 -6.66
N ILE A 6 -37.12 48.44 -6.39
CA ILE A 6 -35.66 48.53 -6.28
C ILE A 6 -35.15 48.90 -7.68
N PRO A 7 -34.32 49.95 -7.84
CA PRO A 7 -33.86 50.38 -9.15
C PRO A 7 -33.06 49.26 -9.82
N LEU A 8 -33.37 48.96 -11.09
CA LEU A 8 -32.81 47.88 -11.90
C LEU A 8 -31.27 47.79 -11.85
N LYS A 9 -30.60 48.95 -11.71
CA LYS A 9 -29.15 49.09 -11.58
C LYS A 9 -28.58 48.36 -10.35
N ASN A 10 -29.32 48.31 -9.25
CA ASN A 10 -28.91 47.61 -8.04
C ASN A 10 -29.07 46.09 -8.18
N TYR A 11 -30.01 45.63 -9.00
CA TYR A 11 -30.22 44.20 -9.24
C TYR A 11 -29.05 43.57 -9.99
N PHE A 12 -28.52 44.27 -11.00
CA PHE A 12 -27.34 43.85 -11.74
C PHE A 12 -26.10 43.77 -10.83
N LEU A 13 -25.93 44.74 -9.94
CA LEU A 13 -24.80 44.79 -9.00
C LEU A 13 -24.87 43.63 -7.98
N ILE A 14 -26.06 43.35 -7.45
CA ILE A 14 -26.29 42.20 -6.55
C ILE A 14 -26.03 40.87 -7.28
N ALA A 15 -26.46 40.74 -8.52
CA ALA A 15 -26.22 39.53 -9.33
C ALA A 15 -24.71 39.31 -9.58
N LEU A 16 -23.96 40.37 -9.86
CA LEU A 16 -22.50 40.31 -10.04
C LEU A 16 -21.78 39.91 -8.75
N ILE A 17 -22.19 40.47 -7.61
CA ILE A 17 -21.62 40.11 -6.30
C ILE A 17 -21.93 38.65 -5.98
N ALA A 18 -23.18 38.21 -6.15
CA ALA A 18 -23.58 36.82 -5.92
C ALA A 18 -22.80 35.85 -6.83
N TRP A 19 -22.62 36.20 -8.11
CA TRP A 19 -21.82 35.43 -9.05
C TRP A 19 -20.36 35.28 -8.61
N PHE A 20 -19.77 36.37 -8.11
CA PHE A 20 -18.40 36.37 -7.63
C PHE A 20 -18.23 35.44 -6.42
N PHE A 21 -19.12 35.54 -5.43
CA PHE A 21 -19.10 34.65 -4.27
C PHE A 21 -19.37 33.20 -4.64
N PHE A 22 -20.28 32.94 -5.58
CA PHE A 22 -20.55 31.60 -6.07
C PHE A 22 -19.32 30.98 -6.73
N SER A 23 -18.61 31.75 -7.55
CA SER A 23 -17.37 31.30 -8.21
C SER A 23 -16.27 31.02 -7.20
N ALA A 24 -16.05 31.93 -6.23
CA ALA A 24 -15.05 31.74 -5.18
C ALA A 24 -15.36 30.50 -4.32
N GLY A 25 -16.62 30.33 -3.91
CA GLY A 25 -17.06 29.17 -3.13
C GLY A 25 -16.87 27.85 -3.90
N TYR A 26 -17.17 27.84 -5.20
CA TYR A 26 -16.98 26.66 -6.04
C TYR A 26 -15.50 26.24 -6.14
N ILE A 27 -14.57 27.18 -6.27
CA ILE A 27 -13.13 26.89 -6.29
C ILE A 27 -12.67 26.28 -4.97
N VAL A 28 -13.07 26.87 -3.84
CA VAL A 28 -12.73 26.37 -2.50
C VAL A 28 -13.28 24.95 -2.30
N PHE A 29 -14.53 24.71 -2.69
CA PHE A 29 -15.16 23.39 -2.58
C PHE A 29 -14.43 22.33 -3.41
N ASN A 30 -14.06 22.65 -4.66
CA ASN A 30 -13.26 21.74 -5.49
C ASN A 30 -11.88 21.45 -4.90
N GLN A 31 -11.24 22.46 -4.29
CA GLN A 31 -9.96 22.28 -3.63
C GLN A 31 -10.07 21.38 -2.39
N TRP A 32 -11.16 21.51 -1.63
CA TRP A 32 -11.46 20.67 -0.47
C TRP A 32 -11.66 19.20 -0.85
N ILE A 33 -12.45 18.93 -1.90
CA ILE A 33 -12.66 17.56 -2.41
C ILE A 33 -11.34 16.94 -2.87
N LYS A 34 -10.52 17.70 -3.62
CA LYS A 34 -9.19 17.23 -4.04
C LYS A 34 -8.29 16.91 -2.86
N PHE A 35 -8.33 17.72 -1.80
CA PHE A 35 -7.57 17.48 -0.58
C PHE A 35 -7.99 16.17 0.10
N GLN A 36 -9.29 15.98 0.31
CA GLN A 36 -9.86 14.74 0.86
C GLN A 36 -9.43 13.51 0.06
N ASN A 37 -9.61 13.54 -1.27
CA ASN A 37 -9.26 12.43 -2.15
C ASN A 37 -7.75 12.12 -2.11
N ASN A 38 -6.89 13.15 -2.06
CA ASN A 38 -5.45 12.95 -1.96
C ASN A 38 -5.03 12.37 -0.61
N VAL A 39 -5.65 12.79 0.49
CA VAL A 39 -5.38 12.24 1.82
C VAL A 39 -5.80 10.77 1.88
N VAL A 40 -6.99 10.44 1.38
CA VAL A 40 -7.47 9.06 1.30
C VAL A 40 -6.53 8.22 0.44
N LYS A 41 -6.19 8.68 -0.77
CA LYS A 41 -5.25 7.99 -1.65
C LYS A 41 -3.89 7.77 -0.99
N LYS A 42 -3.33 8.77 -0.31
CA LYS A 42 -2.08 8.64 0.44
C LYS A 42 -2.17 7.62 1.56
N ALA A 43 -3.29 7.57 2.28
CA ALA A 43 -3.50 6.56 3.32
C ALA A 43 -3.60 5.14 2.74
N TYR A 44 -4.27 4.96 1.59
CA TYR A 44 -4.29 3.67 0.88
C TYR A 44 -2.90 3.26 0.39
N ASP A 45 -2.16 4.16 -0.25
CA ASP A 45 -0.80 3.89 -0.73
C ASP A 45 0.16 3.59 0.45
N ALA A 46 0.01 4.30 1.57
CA ALA A 46 0.77 4.04 2.80
C ALA A 46 0.43 2.69 3.44
N GLY A 47 -0.86 2.31 3.49
CA GLY A 47 -1.28 1.00 3.99
C GLY A 47 -0.79 -0.14 3.11
N ALA A 48 -0.88 0.01 1.79
CA ALA A 48 -0.39 -0.97 0.83
C ALA A 48 1.13 -1.16 0.94
N SER A 49 1.90 -0.06 0.98
CA SER A 49 3.36 -0.14 1.17
C SER A 49 3.76 -0.74 2.52
N TYR A 50 3.00 -0.48 3.59
CA TYR A 50 3.23 -1.10 4.89
C TYR A 50 3.00 -2.62 4.84
N MET A 51 1.88 -3.07 4.27
CA MET A 51 1.59 -4.50 4.13
C MET A 51 2.62 -5.22 3.27
N VAL A 52 3.06 -4.60 2.16
CA VAL A 52 4.12 -5.15 1.31
C VAL A 52 5.44 -5.25 2.06
N ASN A 53 5.86 -4.21 2.81
CA ASN A 53 7.08 -4.27 3.61
C ASN A 53 7.01 -5.33 4.71
N GLN A 54 5.85 -5.48 5.35
CA GLN A 54 5.64 -6.51 6.36
C GLN A 54 5.69 -7.91 5.74
N MET A 55 5.05 -8.10 4.59
CA MET A 55 5.12 -9.35 3.82
C MET A 55 6.56 -9.67 3.42
N ILE A 56 7.33 -8.70 2.91
CA ILE A 56 8.74 -8.91 2.55
C ILE A 56 9.53 -9.38 3.78
N THR A 57 9.42 -8.66 4.90
CA THR A 57 10.12 -8.98 6.15
C THR A 57 9.76 -10.37 6.69
N GLU A 58 8.49 -10.76 6.63
CA GLU A 58 8.06 -12.10 7.07
C GLU A 58 8.42 -13.19 6.05
N SER A 59 8.47 -12.86 4.75
CA SER A 59 8.87 -13.79 3.69
C SER A 59 10.37 -14.12 3.70
N GLU A 60 11.21 -13.23 4.23
CA GLU A 60 12.63 -13.50 4.47
C GLU A 60 12.85 -14.58 5.52
N LYS A 61 11.89 -14.79 6.43
CA LYS A 61 11.97 -15.86 7.44
C LYS A 61 11.65 -17.25 6.86
N CYS A 62 11.40 -17.35 5.55
CA CYS A 62 11.09 -18.60 4.84
C CYS A 62 9.96 -19.42 5.48
N LYS A 63 8.99 -18.77 6.13
CA LYS A 63 7.80 -19.41 6.67
C LYS A 63 6.62 -19.20 5.71
N PRO A 64 5.81 -20.24 5.44
CA PRO A 64 4.64 -20.09 4.59
C PRO A 64 3.66 -19.10 5.22
N MET A 65 3.29 -18.07 4.46
CA MET A 65 2.31 -17.08 4.88
C MET A 65 0.97 -17.37 4.23
N LYS A 66 -0.08 -17.51 5.05
CA LYS A 66 -1.44 -17.74 4.58
C LYS A 66 -2.07 -16.41 4.19
N ILE A 67 -2.41 -16.23 2.92
CA ILE A 67 -3.21 -15.09 2.47
C ILE A 67 -4.63 -15.54 2.21
N TYR A 68 -5.56 -14.83 2.82
CA TYR A 68 -6.98 -15.09 2.72
C TYR A 68 -7.60 -14.09 1.74
N ASN A 69 -8.30 -14.61 0.73
CA ASN A 69 -9.15 -13.83 -0.15
C ASN A 69 -10.57 -14.41 -0.06
N GLU A 70 -11.38 -13.81 0.82
CA GLU A 70 -12.80 -14.08 1.15
C GLU A 70 -13.19 -15.54 1.42
N LYS A 71 -12.99 -16.45 0.46
CA LYS A 71 -13.32 -17.89 0.54
C LYS A 71 -12.15 -18.82 0.25
N ASN A 72 -11.03 -18.28 -0.23
CA ASN A 72 -9.85 -19.06 -0.63
C ASN A 72 -8.65 -18.61 0.19
N SER A 73 -7.88 -19.57 0.71
CA SER A 73 -6.59 -19.33 1.35
C SER A 73 -5.49 -19.92 0.49
N VAL A 74 -4.46 -19.12 0.21
CA VAL A 74 -3.27 -19.56 -0.52
C VAL A 74 -2.04 -19.38 0.37
N ASP A 75 -1.22 -20.42 0.45
CA ASP A 75 0.03 -20.38 1.20
C ASP A 75 1.14 -19.87 0.26
N LEU A 76 1.65 -18.66 0.55
CA LEU A 76 2.71 -18.04 -0.21
C LEU A 76 4.05 -18.34 0.47
N VAL A 77 5.01 -18.86 -0.31
CA VAL A 77 6.41 -19.01 0.10
C VAL A 77 7.29 -18.24 -0.88
N SER A 78 8.33 -17.58 -0.37
CA SER A 78 9.27 -16.84 -1.20
C SER A 78 10.04 -17.81 -2.10
N MET A 79 10.11 -17.52 -3.40
CA MET A 79 10.86 -18.34 -4.36
C MET A 79 12.35 -18.43 -4.02
N LYS A 80 12.91 -17.41 -3.34
CA LYS A 80 14.30 -17.44 -2.85
C LYS A 80 14.53 -18.61 -1.88
N CYS A 81 13.55 -18.92 -1.04
CA CYS A 81 13.62 -20.04 -0.10
C CYS A 81 13.55 -21.41 -0.79
N LEU A 82 12.88 -21.50 -1.95
CA LEU A 82 12.82 -22.73 -2.75
C LEU A 82 14.09 -22.98 -3.56
N GLN A 83 14.79 -21.92 -3.98
CA GLN A 83 16.07 -22.03 -4.69
C GLN A 83 17.20 -22.47 -3.76
N GLN A 84 17.25 -21.95 -2.53
CA GLN A 84 18.29 -22.29 -1.56
C GLN A 84 18.27 -23.78 -1.14
N ASN A 85 17.09 -24.40 -1.12
CA ASN A 85 16.94 -25.85 -0.90
C ASN A 85 17.32 -26.71 -2.12
N ASN A 86 17.30 -26.16 -3.34
CA ASN A 86 17.74 -26.88 -4.54
C ASN A 86 19.26 -26.81 -4.77
N GLU A 87 19.94 -25.77 -4.29
CA GLU A 87 21.41 -25.70 -4.34
C GLU A 87 22.08 -26.65 -3.34
N THR A 88 21.41 -27.01 -2.24
CA THR A 88 21.95 -27.98 -1.26
C THR A 88 21.69 -29.44 -1.67
N ALA A 89 20.76 -29.69 -2.60
CA ALA A 89 20.41 -31.03 -3.08
C ALA A 89 21.28 -31.54 -4.25
N ASN A 90 22.24 -30.74 -4.73
CA ASN A 90 23.14 -31.09 -5.83
C ASN A 90 24.61 -31.14 -5.38
N GLN A 91 24.85 -31.50 -4.12
CA GLN A 91 26.15 -31.99 -3.67
C GLN A 91 26.09 -33.53 -3.71
N PRO A 92 26.85 -34.21 -4.59
CA PRO A 92 26.92 -35.66 -4.61
C PRO A 92 27.31 -36.18 -3.23
N ALA A 93 26.57 -37.16 -2.74
CA ALA A 93 26.92 -37.93 -1.57
C ALA A 93 28.30 -38.59 -1.78
N GLU A 94 29.34 -37.99 -1.20
CA GLU A 94 30.61 -38.67 -0.98
C GLU A 94 30.49 -39.45 0.32
N THR A 95 30.06 -40.69 0.14
CA THR A 95 30.35 -41.90 0.91
C THR A 95 31.14 -41.71 2.20
N ALA A 96 30.46 -41.98 3.31
CA ALA A 96 31.12 -42.36 4.56
C ALA A 96 31.92 -43.65 4.35
N GLU A 97 33.23 -43.59 4.55
CA GLU A 97 34.06 -44.78 4.80
C GLU A 97 34.57 -44.73 6.25
N PRO A 98 34.34 -45.78 7.06
CA PRO A 98 34.72 -45.81 8.47
C PRO A 98 36.14 -46.40 8.62
N SER A 99 37.09 -45.60 9.08
CA SER A 99 38.41 -46.10 9.47
C SER A 99 38.81 -45.57 10.84
N THR A 100 38.60 -46.44 11.83
CA THR A 100 39.33 -46.51 13.09
C THR A 100 40.84 -46.47 12.87
N GLU A 101 41.57 -45.62 13.59
CA GLU A 101 42.92 -45.95 14.08
C GLU A 101 43.37 -45.03 15.24
N THR A 102 44.12 -45.65 16.14
CA THR A 102 44.47 -45.39 17.55
C THR A 102 45.54 -44.29 17.80
N PRO A 103 45.82 -43.90 19.07
CA PRO A 103 46.79 -42.86 19.46
C PRO A 103 48.21 -43.42 19.70
N VAL A 104 49.26 -42.68 19.30
CA VAL A 104 50.68 -42.86 19.73
C VAL A 104 51.37 -41.47 19.63
N GLU A 105 51.62 -40.78 20.75
CA GLU A 105 52.90 -40.67 21.49
C GLU A 105 54.06 -40.01 20.73
N ASN A 106 54.44 -38.81 21.18
CA ASN A 106 55.82 -38.33 21.39
C ASN A 106 55.80 -37.09 22.29
#